data_AF-A0AAW2QIZ7-F1
#
_entry.id   AF-A0AAW2QIZ7-F1
#
_cell.length_a   1.000
_cell.length_b   1.000
_cell.length_c   1.000
_cell.angle_alpha   90.00
_cell.angle_beta   90.00
_cell.angle_gamma   90.00
#
_symmetry.space_group_name_H-M   'P 1'
#
loop_
_entity.id
_entity.type
_entity.pdbx_description
1 polymer ?
#
loop_
_entity_poly.entity_id
_entity_poly.type
_entity_poly.pdbx_seq_one_letter_code
_entity_poly.pdbx_strand_id
1 'polypeptide(L)'
;MAKSIRILLAIAACYDYEIWQMDVKTTFLNGFVEEEIYMDQPEGFTIVGEEQKVCRLQRSTYGLNQASRSWNTYFDEVIRGYDFIKNDYDSCIYKKISGNLVAYLVLYIYDILLIRNDVKMLGDIKTWLSTQFSMKDMGEASYILGIKIYRDRSRRMLGLT
;
A
#
# COMPACT_ATOMS: atom_id res chain seq x y z
N MET A 1 13.80 -3.16 2.17
CA MET A 1 12.90 -2.97 1.03
C MET A 1 13.41 -3.53 -0.30
N ALA A 2 14.37 -2.91 -1.01
CA ALA A 2 14.75 -3.35 -2.37
C ALA A 2 15.26 -4.80 -2.44
N LYS A 3 16.07 -5.25 -1.47
CA LYS A 3 16.53 -6.64 -1.35
C LYS A 3 15.35 -7.61 -1.14
N SER A 4 14.46 -7.27 -0.21
CA SER A 4 13.29 -8.08 0.14
C SER A 4 12.32 -8.22 -1.04
N ILE A 5 12.08 -7.14 -1.79
CA ILE A 5 11.27 -7.18 -3.02
C ILE A 5 11.91 -8.12 -4.04
N ARG A 6 13.22 -8.03 -4.28
CA ARG A 6 13.91 -8.95 -5.20
C ARG A 6 13.80 -10.41 -4.77
N ILE A 7 13.85 -10.69 -3.46
CA ILE A 7 13.64 -12.04 -2.92
C ILE A 7 12.21 -12.51 -3.19
N LEU A 8 11.21 -11.68 -2.91
CA LEU A 8 9.80 -12.03 -3.16
C LEU A 8 9.51 -12.24 -4.65
N LEU A 9 10.11 -11.42 -5.52
CA LEU A 9 10.03 -11.61 -6.97
C LEU A 9 10.73 -12.91 -7.39
N ALA A 10 11.89 -13.23 -6.84
CA ALA A 10 12.56 -14.51 -7.12
C ALA A 10 11.71 -15.72 -6.67
N ILE A 11 11.04 -15.63 -5.51
CA ILE A 11 10.06 -16.63 -5.05
C ILE A 11 8.91 -16.72 -6.06
N ALA A 12 8.36 -15.59 -6.49
CA ALA A 12 7.27 -15.56 -7.46
C ALA A 12 7.68 -16.18 -8.81
N ALA A 13 8.89 -15.94 -9.27
CA ALA A 13 9.43 -16.54 -10.49
C ALA A 13 9.60 -18.06 -10.35
N CYS A 14 10.17 -18.52 -9.22
CA CYS A 14 10.44 -19.93 -8.95
C CYS A 14 9.15 -20.76 -8.86
N TYR A 15 8.15 -20.26 -8.12
CA TYR A 15 6.89 -20.96 -7.87
C TYR A 15 5.74 -20.54 -8.79
N ASP A 16 6.01 -19.66 -9.76
CA ASP A 16 5.02 -19.09 -10.69
C ASP A 16 3.84 -18.37 -10.02
N TYR A 17 4.11 -17.65 -8.95
CA TYR A 17 3.07 -16.88 -8.26
C TYR A 17 2.62 -15.70 -9.10
N GLU A 18 1.34 -15.35 -9.01
CA GLU A 18 0.81 -14.14 -9.64
C GLU A 18 1.35 -12.91 -8.92
N ILE A 19 1.68 -11.87 -9.69
CA ILE A 19 2.20 -10.60 -9.21
C ILE A 19 1.27 -9.51 -9.70
N TRP A 20 0.61 -8.82 -8.78
CA TRP A 20 -0.43 -7.85 -9.08
C TRP A 20 -0.13 -6.52 -8.41
N GLN A 21 -0.48 -5.42 -9.07
CA GLN A 21 -0.30 -4.09 -8.52
C GLN A 21 -1.66 -3.44 -8.25
N MET A 22 -1.76 -2.79 -7.10
CA MET A 22 -2.84 -1.90 -6.76
C MET A 22 -2.27 -0.56 -6.28
N ASP A 23 -3.05 0.50 -6.44
CA ASP A 23 -2.70 1.85 -6.01
C ASP A 23 -3.79 2.37 -5.07
N VAL A 24 -3.36 2.96 -3.95
CA VAL A 24 -4.26 3.59 -2.98
C VAL A 24 -4.39 5.06 -3.33
N LYS A 25 -5.59 5.52 -3.66
CA LYS A 25 -5.84 6.94 -3.88
C LYS A 25 -5.80 7.69 -2.56
N THR A 26 -5.28 8.92 -2.61
CA THR A 26 -5.31 9.89 -1.50
C THR A 26 -4.77 9.33 -0.17
N THR A 27 -3.68 8.56 -0.19
CA THR A 27 -3.12 7.87 1.00
C THR A 27 -2.94 8.76 2.21
N PHE A 28 -2.40 9.97 2.04
CA PHE A 28 -2.16 10.86 3.17
C PHE A 28 -3.45 11.33 3.84
N LEU A 29 -4.59 11.37 3.14
CA LEU A 29 -5.89 11.70 3.73
C LEU A 29 -6.54 10.54 4.51
N ASN A 30 -5.92 9.35 4.52
CA ASN A 30 -6.42 8.21 5.28
C ASN A 30 -5.80 8.13 6.69
N GLY A 31 -4.62 8.72 6.91
CA GLY A 31 -3.98 8.74 8.22
C GLY A 31 -4.67 9.71 9.18
N PHE A 32 -4.79 9.32 10.45
CA PHE A 32 -5.19 10.23 11.52
C PHE A 32 -3.97 11.01 12.04
N VAL A 33 -4.21 12.24 12.48
CA VAL A 33 -3.19 13.04 13.17
C VAL A 33 -3.49 12.94 14.66
N GLU A 34 -2.55 12.39 15.42
CA GLU A 34 -2.67 12.30 16.88
C GLU A 34 -2.35 13.64 17.53
N GLU A 35 -1.44 14.41 16.92
CA GLU A 35 -1.03 15.72 17.38
C GLU A 35 -2.06 16.81 17.05
N GLU A 36 -2.07 17.85 17.86
CA GLU A 36 -2.92 19.02 17.62
C GLU A 36 -2.25 19.96 16.63
N ILE A 37 -2.58 19.80 15.35
CA ILE A 37 -2.02 20.60 14.26
C ILE A 37 -3.08 21.51 13.68
N TYR A 38 -2.68 22.77 13.51
CA TYR A 38 -3.49 23.81 12.90
C TYR A 38 -2.87 24.25 11.57
N MET A 39 -3.73 24.61 10.62
CA MET A 39 -3.32 25.23 9.36
C MET A 39 -4.18 26.45 9.07
N ASP A 40 -3.65 27.37 8.28
CA ASP A 40 -4.43 28.48 7.76
C ASP A 40 -5.62 27.97 6.93
N GLN A 41 -6.68 28.78 6.88
CA GLN A 41 -7.84 28.46 6.05
C GLN A 41 -7.39 28.33 4.58
N PRO A 42 -7.69 27.20 3.91
CA PRO A 42 -7.33 27.03 2.52
C PRO A 42 -8.11 28.02 1.65
N GLU A 43 -7.51 28.38 0.50
CA GLU A 43 -8.13 29.28 -0.46
C GLU A 43 -9.51 28.76 -0.89
N GLY A 44 -10.51 29.63 -0.87
CA GLY A 44 -11.92 29.27 -1.13
C GLY A 44 -12.72 28.76 0.07
N PHE A 45 -12.08 28.56 1.24
CA PHE A 45 -12.74 28.22 2.50
C PHE A 45 -12.71 29.35 3.54
N THR A 46 -12.04 30.46 3.23
CA THR A 46 -11.99 31.63 4.11
C THR A 46 -13.38 32.23 4.29
N ILE A 47 -13.84 32.33 5.54
CA ILE A 47 -15.12 32.95 5.87
C ILE A 47 -14.92 34.45 6.11
N VAL A 48 -15.72 35.29 5.45
CA VAL A 48 -15.66 36.75 5.59
C VAL A 48 -15.93 37.16 7.05
N GLY A 49 -15.02 37.92 7.63
CA GLY A 49 -15.05 38.33 9.04
C GLY A 49 -14.41 37.32 10.01
N GLU A 50 -13.97 36.15 9.52
CA GLU A 50 -13.26 35.14 10.31
C GLU A 50 -11.92 34.76 9.67
N GLU A 51 -11.31 35.66 8.91
CA GLU A 51 -10.09 35.41 8.13
C GLU A 51 -8.91 34.99 9.01
N GLN A 52 -8.91 35.40 10.29
CA GLN A 52 -7.85 35.08 11.27
C GLN A 52 -8.01 33.69 11.90
N LYS A 53 -9.10 32.97 11.62
CA LYS A 53 -9.27 31.61 12.14
C LYS A 53 -8.36 30.62 11.42
N VAL A 54 -8.03 29.55 12.15
CA VAL A 54 -7.25 28.42 11.66
C VAL A 54 -8.09 27.15 11.73
N CYS A 55 -7.78 26.20 10.84
CA CYS A 55 -8.42 24.89 10.80
C CYS A 55 -7.60 23.89 11.63
N ARG A 56 -8.25 23.16 12.53
CA ARG A 56 -7.64 22.00 13.18
C ARG A 56 -7.67 20.79 12.24
N LEU A 57 -6.51 20.22 11.94
CA LEU A 57 -6.40 19.05 11.09
C LEU A 57 -6.85 17.80 11.85
N GLN A 58 -7.84 17.11 11.31
CA GLN A 58 -8.30 15.81 11.83
C GLN A 58 -7.64 14.62 11.13
N ARG A 59 -7.15 14.82 9.91
CA ARG A 59 -6.49 13.81 9.08
C ARG A 59 -5.19 14.36 8.54
N SER A 60 -4.23 13.48 8.27
CA SER A 60 -2.96 13.89 7.70
C SER A 60 -3.17 14.45 6.29
N THR A 61 -2.29 15.33 5.88
CA THR A 61 -2.33 15.94 4.55
C THR A 61 -0.92 15.91 3.95
N TYR A 62 -0.83 16.12 2.64
CA TYR A 62 0.47 16.25 2.00
C TYR A 62 1.25 17.45 2.59
N GLY A 63 2.54 17.27 2.83
CA GLY A 63 3.41 18.31 3.40
C GLY A 63 3.58 18.22 4.93
N LEU A 64 2.77 17.42 5.63
CA LEU A 64 3.05 17.11 7.03
C LEU A 64 4.19 16.10 7.16
N ASN A 65 5.18 16.40 8.00
CA ASN A 65 6.35 15.53 8.24
C ASN A 65 5.95 14.11 8.69
N GLN A 66 4.82 13.98 9.40
CA GLN A 66 4.32 12.73 9.94
C GLN A 66 3.28 12.03 9.04
N ALA A 67 2.85 12.62 7.91
CA ALA A 67 1.80 12.04 7.07
C ALA A 67 2.10 10.61 6.62
N SER A 68 3.36 10.33 6.25
CA SER A 68 3.78 8.98 5.85
C SER A 68 3.72 7.98 7.00
N ARG A 69 4.04 8.42 8.22
CA ARG A 69 3.98 7.58 9.42
C ARG A 69 2.53 7.30 9.80
N SER A 70 1.68 8.33 9.86
CA SER A 70 0.24 8.19 10.14
C SER A 70 -0.43 7.24 9.17
N TRP A 71 -0.13 7.35 7.88
CA TRP A 71 -0.62 6.42 6.86
C TRP A 71 -0.13 4.99 7.11
N ASN A 72 1.17 4.79 7.37
CA ASN A 72 1.71 3.45 7.58
C ASN A 72 1.12 2.78 8.82
N THR A 73 0.94 3.52 9.93
CA THR A 73 0.31 3.01 11.15
C THR A 73 -1.14 2.59 10.88
N TYR A 74 -1.93 3.45 10.25
CA TYR A 74 -3.33 3.14 9.94
C TYR A 74 -3.45 1.94 9.00
N PHE A 75 -2.61 1.86 7.96
CA PHE A 75 -2.58 0.71 7.08
C PHE A 75 -2.21 -0.59 7.82
N ASP A 76 -1.23 -0.54 8.73
CA ASP A 76 -0.82 -1.69 9.54
C ASP A 76 -1.98 -2.24 10.38
N GLU A 77 -2.72 -1.36 11.05
CA GLU A 77 -3.89 -1.73 11.85
C GLU A 77 -4.96 -2.40 11.00
N VAL A 78 -5.30 -1.77 9.87
CA VAL A 78 -6.31 -2.27 8.94
C VAL A 78 -5.90 -3.64 8.39
N ILE A 79 -4.70 -3.78 7.85
CA ILE A 79 -4.28 -5.01 7.17
C ILE A 79 -4.15 -6.19 8.13
N ARG A 80 -3.72 -5.94 9.37
CA ARG A 80 -3.68 -6.96 10.43
C ARG A 80 -5.07 -7.43 10.86
N GLY A 81 -6.07 -6.55 10.76
CA GLY A 81 -7.48 -6.91 10.93
C GLY A 81 -8.01 -7.89 9.86
N TYR A 82 -7.25 -8.10 8.78
CA TYR A 82 -7.52 -9.10 7.74
C TYR A 82 -6.50 -10.23 7.74
N ASP A 83 -6.02 -10.63 8.91
CA ASP A 83 -5.10 -11.75 9.19
C ASP A 83 -3.75 -11.70 8.46
N PHE A 84 -3.35 -10.54 7.95
CA PHE A 84 -1.99 -10.36 7.48
C PHE A 84 -1.05 -10.18 8.68
N ILE A 85 0.06 -10.89 8.65
CA ILE A 85 1.12 -10.81 9.64
C ILE A 85 2.25 -9.98 9.05
N LYS A 86 2.62 -8.90 9.74
CA LYS A 86 3.76 -8.08 9.37
C LYS A 86 5.06 -8.89 9.44
N ASN A 87 5.97 -8.67 8.51
CA ASN A 87 7.28 -9.30 8.53
C ASN A 87 8.20 -8.66 9.58
N ASP A 88 8.96 -9.47 10.30
CA ASP A 88 9.82 -9.00 11.40
C ASP A 88 11.04 -8.19 10.93
N TYR A 89 11.48 -8.38 9.68
CA TYR A 89 12.70 -7.77 9.14
C TYR A 89 12.43 -6.61 8.19
N ASP A 90 11.26 -6.56 7.56
CA ASP A 90 10.87 -5.51 6.62
C ASP A 90 9.44 -5.05 6.90
N SER A 91 9.30 -3.88 7.51
CA SER A 91 8.02 -3.31 7.97
C SER A 91 7.03 -3.01 6.86
N CYS A 92 7.45 -3.07 5.60
CA CYS A 92 6.61 -2.85 4.44
C CYS A 92 6.04 -4.15 3.86
N ILE A 93 6.39 -5.30 4.43
CA ILE A 93 5.98 -6.62 3.94
C ILE A 93 5.05 -7.27 4.92
N TYR A 94 3.97 -7.82 4.38
CA TYR A 94 2.98 -8.60 5.10
C TYR A 94 2.81 -9.95 4.44
N LYS A 95 2.51 -10.99 5.23
CA LYS A 95 2.21 -12.33 4.74
C LYS A 95 0.87 -12.80 5.29
N LYS A 96 0.08 -13.48 4.47
CA LYS A 96 -1.12 -14.21 4.87
C LYS A 96 -0.98 -15.65 4.37
N ILE A 97 -1.14 -16.61 5.28
CA ILE A 97 -1.04 -18.04 4.98
C ILE A 97 -2.32 -18.71 5.49
N SER A 98 -2.97 -19.49 4.64
CA SER A 98 -4.14 -20.29 4.99
C SER A 98 -4.03 -21.68 4.34
N GLY A 99 -3.55 -22.65 5.12
CA GLY A 99 -3.17 -23.97 4.60
C GLY A 99 -2.10 -23.84 3.51
N ASN A 100 -2.44 -24.26 2.29
CA ASN A 100 -1.56 -24.16 1.13
C ASN A 100 -1.63 -22.80 0.42
N LEU A 101 -2.54 -21.90 0.82
CA LEU A 101 -2.69 -20.59 0.20
C LEU A 101 -1.70 -19.61 0.82
N VAL A 102 -0.97 -18.90 -0.03
CA VAL A 102 0.04 -17.92 0.38
C VAL A 102 -0.19 -16.62 -0.38
N ALA A 103 -0.20 -15.51 0.34
CA ALA A 103 -0.12 -14.16 -0.20
C ALA A 103 0.92 -13.32 0.55
N TYR A 104 1.70 -12.58 -0.21
CA TYR A 104 2.55 -11.51 0.27
C TYR A 104 1.99 -10.18 -0.22
N LEU A 105 1.99 -9.19 0.65
CA LEU A 105 1.63 -7.82 0.34
C LEU A 105 2.83 -6.93 0.67
N VAL A 106 3.26 -6.13 -0.29
CA VAL A 106 4.30 -5.11 -0.10
C VAL A 106 3.67 -3.74 -0.25
N LEU A 107 3.74 -2.91 0.79
CA LEU A 107 3.28 -1.53 0.77
C LEU A 107 4.47 -0.58 0.53
N TYR A 108 4.38 0.25 -0.50
CA TYR A 108 5.30 1.36 -0.74
C TYR A 108 4.54 2.67 -0.97
N ILE A 109 4.47 3.50 0.07
CA ILE A 109 3.71 4.76 0.07
C ILE A 109 2.26 4.53 -0.39
N TYR A 110 1.94 4.69 -1.67
CA TYR A 110 0.62 4.46 -2.27
C TYR A 110 0.53 3.18 -3.12
N ASP A 111 1.65 2.61 -3.53
CA ASP A 111 1.70 1.36 -4.29
C ASP A 111 1.59 0.13 -3.39
N ILE A 112 0.78 -0.83 -3.80
CA ILE A 112 0.67 -2.15 -3.19
C ILE A 112 1.04 -3.20 -4.23
N LEU A 113 2.05 -4.03 -3.91
CA LEU A 113 2.36 -5.22 -4.69
C LEU A 113 1.82 -6.46 -3.97
N LEU A 114 1.00 -7.24 -4.66
CA LEU A 114 0.46 -8.51 -4.19
C LEU A 114 1.13 -9.67 -4.92
N ILE A 115 1.70 -10.63 -4.18
CA ILE A 115 2.36 -11.83 -4.73
C ILE A 115 1.73 -13.07 -4.11
N ARG A 116 1.19 -13.99 -4.91
CA ARG A 116 0.30 -15.04 -4.36
C ARG A 116 0.13 -16.27 -5.27
N ASN A 117 -0.28 -17.45 -4.73
CA ASN A 117 -0.39 -18.75 -5.46
C ASN A 117 -1.78 -19.28 -6.02
N ASP A 118 -2.94 -19.27 -5.34
CA ASP A 118 -4.38 -19.20 -5.84
C ASP A 118 -5.14 -17.86 -6.30
N VAL A 119 -5.57 -17.75 -7.57
CA VAL A 119 -6.26 -16.55 -8.12
C VAL A 119 -7.52 -16.09 -7.34
N LYS A 120 -8.24 -16.98 -6.66
CA LYS A 120 -9.44 -16.59 -5.89
C LYS A 120 -9.08 -15.70 -4.71
N MET A 121 -8.05 -16.06 -3.94
CA MET A 121 -7.48 -15.22 -2.88
C MET A 121 -7.08 -13.83 -3.40
N LEU A 122 -6.64 -13.77 -4.67
CA LEU A 122 -6.64 -12.59 -5.54
C LEU A 122 -7.80 -11.62 -5.32
N GLY A 123 -8.95 -12.06 -5.81
CA GLY A 123 -10.19 -11.28 -5.82
C GLY A 123 -10.63 -10.91 -4.41
N ASP A 124 -10.49 -11.82 -3.45
CA ASP A 124 -10.90 -11.60 -2.06
C ASP A 124 -10.10 -10.46 -1.42
N ILE A 125 -8.77 -10.47 -1.54
CA ILE A 125 -7.90 -9.41 -1.02
C ILE A 125 -8.22 -8.07 -1.70
N LYS A 126 -8.35 -8.04 -3.02
CA LYS A 126 -8.64 -6.81 -3.79
C LYS A 126 -9.98 -6.20 -3.38
N THR A 127 -11.01 -7.05 -3.27
CA THR A 127 -12.35 -6.62 -2.88
C THR A 127 -12.32 -6.07 -1.47
N TRP A 128 -11.69 -6.78 -0.54
CA TRP A 128 -11.59 -6.35 0.85
C TRP A 128 -10.81 -5.02 0.99
N LEU A 129 -9.64 -4.88 0.35
CA LEU A 129 -8.89 -3.63 0.32
C LEU A 129 -9.72 -2.46 -0.21
N SER A 130 -10.55 -2.72 -1.23
CA SER A 130 -11.45 -1.71 -1.82
C SER A 130 -12.62 -1.32 -0.93
N THR A 131 -12.93 -2.11 0.11
CA THR A 131 -13.89 -1.70 1.15
C THR A 131 -13.26 -0.80 2.21
N GLN A 132 -11.94 -0.88 2.40
CA GLN A 132 -11.21 -0.10 3.40
C GLN A 132 -10.66 1.20 2.83
N PHE A 133 -10.20 1.17 1.57
CA PHE A 133 -9.53 2.29 0.93
C PHE A 133 -10.09 2.53 -0.47
N SER A 134 -9.93 3.77 -0.96
CA SER A 134 -10.19 4.05 -2.38
C SER A 134 -9.07 3.46 -3.22
N MET A 135 -9.32 2.29 -3.79
CA MET A 135 -8.33 1.54 -4.55
C MET A 135 -8.43 1.78 -6.06
N LYS A 136 -7.29 1.69 -6.73
CA LYS A 136 -7.18 1.54 -8.18
C LYS A 136 -6.45 0.23 -8.49
N ASP A 137 -7.07 -0.59 -9.31
CA ASP A 137 -6.45 -1.81 -9.82
C ASP A 137 -5.54 -1.48 -11.00
N MET A 138 -4.26 -1.85 -10.90
CA MET A 138 -3.25 -1.59 -11.93
C MET A 138 -2.94 -2.82 -12.79
N GLY A 139 -3.53 -3.98 -12.48
CA GLY A 139 -3.32 -5.20 -13.25
C GLY A 139 -2.08 -6.01 -12.83
N GLU A 140 -1.63 -6.89 -13.73
CA GLU A 140 -0.37 -7.63 -13.56
C GLU A 140 0.79 -6.64 -13.46
N ALA A 141 1.65 -6.83 -12.46
CA ALA A 141 2.69 -5.87 -12.14
C ALA A 141 3.70 -5.75 -13.28
N SER A 142 3.69 -4.60 -13.93
CA SER A 142 4.65 -4.25 -14.99
C SER A 142 5.77 -3.34 -14.48
N TYR A 143 5.56 -2.70 -13.32
CA TYR A 143 6.52 -1.83 -12.66
C TYR A 143 6.47 -2.01 -11.14
N ILE A 144 7.60 -1.80 -10.48
CA ILE A 144 7.68 -1.63 -9.03
C ILE A 144 8.78 -0.64 -8.69
N LEU A 145 8.49 0.38 -7.89
CA LEU A 145 9.48 1.41 -7.50
C LEU A 145 10.18 2.07 -8.71
N GLY A 146 9.45 2.24 -9.82
CA GLY A 146 10.02 2.76 -11.08
C GLY A 146 10.89 1.77 -11.87
N ILE A 147 11.05 0.53 -11.39
CA ILE A 147 11.76 -0.55 -12.09
C ILE A 147 10.75 -1.33 -12.92
N LYS A 148 11.03 -1.53 -14.21
CA LYS A 148 10.17 -2.32 -15.08
C LYS A 148 10.38 -3.81 -14.82
N ILE A 149 9.29 -4.55 -14.74
CA ILE A 149 9.29 -6.01 -14.58
C ILE A 149 9.00 -6.64 -15.94
N TYR A 150 9.85 -7.58 -16.34
CA TYR A 150 9.60 -8.47 -17.47
C TYR A 150 9.48 -9.91 -16.95
N ARG A 151 8.48 -10.66 -17.39
CA ARG A 151 8.25 -12.04 -16.94
C ARG A 151 8.30 -13.03 -18.09
N ASP A 152 9.17 -14.03 -17.95
CA ASP A 152 9.20 -15.22 -18.79
C ASP A 152 8.79 -16.42 -17.94
N ARG A 153 7.52 -16.83 -18.06
CA ARG A 153 6.97 -17.96 -17.31
C ARG A 153 7.55 -19.30 -17.74
N SER A 154 7.92 -19.44 -19.02
CA SER A 154 8.50 -20.67 -19.56
C SER A 154 9.89 -20.95 -18.97
N ARG A 155 10.66 -19.90 -18.74
CA ARG A 155 12.00 -19.97 -18.13
C ARG A 155 12.00 -19.74 -16.62
N ARG A 156 10.84 -19.50 -15.99
CA ARG A 156 10.72 -19.15 -14.57
C ARG A 156 11.61 -17.95 -14.19
N MET A 157 11.63 -16.94 -15.06
CA MET A 157 12.50 -15.77 -14.92
C MET A 157 11.71 -14.46 -14.81
N LEU A 158 12.23 -13.55 -13.99
CA LEU A 158 11.85 -12.14 -13.96
C LEU A 158 13.07 -11.27 -14.27
N GLY A 159 12.96 -10.44 -15.30
CA GLY A 159 13.92 -9.39 -15.61
C GLY A 159 13.52 -8.07 -14.96
N LEU A 160 14.51 -7.31 -14.50
CA LEU A 160 14.34 -5.98 -13.90
C LEU A 160 15.19 -4.99 -14.70
N THR A 161 14.56 -3.97 -15.28
CA THR A 161 15.23 -2.94 -16.09
C THR A 161 14.84 -1.54 -15.66
#